data_AF-A0AAV6CKT0-F1
#
_entry.id   AF-A0AAV6CKT0-F1
#
_cell.length_a   1.000
_cell.length_b   1.000
_cell.length_c   1.000
_cell.angle_alpha   90.00
_cell.angle_beta   90.00
_cell.angle_gamma   90.00
#
_symmetry.space_group_name_H-M   'P 1'
#
loop_
_entity.id
_entity.type
_entity.pdbx_description
1 polymer ?
#
loop_
_entity_poly.entity_id
_entity_poly.type
_entity_poly.pdbx_seq_one_letter_code
_entity_poly.pdbx_strand_id
1 'polypeptide(L)'
;MIKIYNKSSNELLGRISENDLNFLVEHLEEEELDDPDYYLQKETIEDFEKKGASPKLVEILRSALQGQDAAEIRWERDNLPT
;
A
#
# COMPACT_ATOMS: atom_id res chain seq x y z
N MET A 1 11.81 7.19 2.90
CA MET A 1 10.43 7.07 3.43
C MET A 1 9.50 6.97 2.24
N ILE A 2 8.47 6.14 2.31
CA ILE A 2 7.52 5.94 1.21
C ILE A 2 6.16 6.48 1.61
N LYS A 3 5.55 7.29 0.76
CA LYS A 3 4.17 7.76 0.92
C LYS A 3 3.22 6.81 0.23
N ILE A 4 2.05 6.59 0.83
CA ILE A 4 0.94 5.82 0.23
C ILE A 4 -0.24 6.76 0.02
N TYR A 5 -0.81 6.69 -1.18
CA TYR A 5 -1.98 7.47 -1.57
C TYR A 5 -3.11 6.52 -2.00
N ASN A 6 -4.36 6.94 -1.78
CA ASN A 6 -5.48 6.36 -2.51
C ASN A 6 -5.40 6.88 -3.95
N LYS A 7 -5.30 5.98 -4.93
CA LYS A 7 -5.06 6.36 -6.34
C LYS A 7 -6.24 7.11 -6.95
N SER A 8 -7.47 6.76 -6.57
CA SER A 8 -8.69 7.40 -7.09
C SER A 8 -8.90 8.82 -6.57
N SER A 9 -8.67 9.05 -5.27
CA SER A 9 -8.88 10.37 -4.64
C SER A 9 -7.63 11.24 -4.59
N ASN A 10 -6.45 10.64 -4.82
CA ASN A 10 -5.13 11.25 -4.63
C ASN A 10 -4.88 11.72 -3.18
N GLU A 11 -5.63 11.18 -2.21
CA GLU A 11 -5.46 11.46 -0.79
C GLU A 11 -4.23 10.75 -0.22
N LEU A 12 -3.42 11.45 0.57
CA LEU A 12 -2.30 10.84 1.30
C LEU A 12 -2.86 10.03 2.49
N LEU A 13 -2.71 8.71 2.43
CA LEU A 13 -3.16 7.79 3.47
C LEU A 13 -2.13 7.64 4.58
N GLY A 14 -0.85 7.77 4.26
CA GLY A 14 0.21 7.68 5.27
C GLY A 14 1.61 7.48 4.71
N ARG A 15 2.52 7.09 5.60
CA ARG A 15 3.92 6.78 5.26
C ARG A 15 4.32 5.42 5.80
N ILE A 16 5.01 4.64 4.98
CA ILE A 16 5.49 3.30 5.29
C ILE A 16 7.03 3.23 5.22
N SER A 17 7.59 2.18 5.81
CA SER A 17 9.02 1.88 5.74
C SER A 17 9.39 1.15 4.45
N GLU A 18 10.68 1.03 4.13
CA GLU A 18 11.15 0.18 3.03
C GLU A 18 10.77 -1.29 3.25
N ASN A 19 10.76 -1.76 4.51
CA ASN A 19 10.35 -3.13 4.82
C ASN A 19 8.86 -3.37 4.54
N ASP A 20 8.01 -2.38 4.80
CA ASP A 20 6.59 -2.46 4.45
C ASP A 20 6.39 -2.47 2.92
N LEU A 21 7.19 -1.69 2.16
CA LEU A 21 7.13 -1.72 0.70
C LEU A 21 7.63 -3.06 0.15
N ASN A 22 8.73 -3.60 0.68
CA ASN A 22 9.21 -4.93 0.32
C ASN A 22 8.14 -6.00 0.62
N PHE A 23 7.45 -5.90 1.76
CA PHE A 23 6.34 -6.79 2.07
C PHE A 23 5.23 -6.72 1.00
N LEU A 24 4.85 -5.52 0.55
CA LEU A 24 3.87 -5.36 -0.53
C LEU A 24 4.37 -6.01 -1.83
N VAL A 25 5.60 -5.74 -2.25
CA VAL A 25 6.22 -6.31 -3.46
C VAL A 25 6.31 -7.84 -3.38
N GLU A 26 6.61 -8.42 -2.23
CA GLU A 26 6.69 -9.87 -2.04
C GLU A 26 5.33 -10.57 -2.10
N HIS A 27 4.24 -9.85 -1.82
CA HIS A 27 2.90 -10.42 -1.64
C HIS A 27 1.88 -10.01 -2.70
N LEU A 28 2.22 -9.04 -3.56
CA LEU A 28 1.39 -8.55 -4.65
C LEU A 28 2.11 -8.80 -5.96
N GLU A 29 1.39 -9.33 -6.95
CA GLU A 29 1.92 -9.44 -8.30
C GLU A 29 2.00 -8.03 -8.90
N GLU A 30 3.18 -7.65 -9.40
CA GLU A 30 3.34 -6.43 -10.20
C GLU A 30 2.71 -6.67 -11.57
N GLU A 31 1.72 -5.86 -11.95
CA GLU A 31 1.12 -5.95 -13.29
C GLU A 31 2.08 -5.44 -14.38
N GLU A 32 2.90 -4.44 -14.05
CA GLU A 32 4.03 -3.97 -14.86
C GLU A 32 5.25 -3.71 -13.95
N LEU A 33 6.45 -4.04 -14.43
CA LEU A 33 7.74 -4.03 -13.69
C LEU A 33 8.13 -2.68 -13.03
N ASP A 34 7.40 -1.61 -13.31
CA ASP A 34 7.71 -0.25 -12.86
C ASP A 34 6.47 0.53 -12.38
N ASP A 35 5.28 -0.07 -12.28
CA ASP A 35 4.08 0.67 -11.86
C ASP A 35 4.03 0.82 -10.34
N PRO A 36 4.06 2.04 -9.78
CA PRO A 36 4.06 2.23 -8.33
C PRO A 36 2.64 2.13 -7.74
N ASP A 37 1.79 1.23 -8.24
CA ASP A 37 0.43 1.06 -7.74
C ASP A 37 0.00 -0.40 -7.63
N TYR A 38 -1.03 -0.62 -6.79
CA TYR A 38 -1.58 -1.94 -6.51
C TYR A 38 -3.09 -1.87 -6.35
N TYR A 39 -3.78 -2.82 -6.97
CA TYR A 39 -5.18 -3.12 -6.67
C TYR A 39 -5.27 -4.04 -5.45
N LEU A 40 -6.06 -3.65 -4.46
CA LEU A 40 -6.22 -4.36 -3.20
C LEU A 40 -7.68 -4.68 -2.93
N GLN A 41 -7.95 -5.93 -2.54
CA GLN A 41 -9.23 -6.34 -1.98
C GLN A 41 -9.14 -6.38 -0.45
N LYS A 42 -10.28 -6.25 0.23
CA LYS A 42 -10.36 -6.32 1.69
C LYS A 42 -9.77 -7.63 2.23
N GLU A 43 -10.03 -8.75 1.56
CA GLU A 43 -9.53 -10.07 1.93
C GLU A 43 -8.00 -10.14 1.86
N THR A 44 -7.39 -9.49 0.87
CA THR A 44 -5.93 -9.38 0.75
C THR A 44 -5.33 -8.71 1.98
N ILE A 45 -5.95 -7.64 2.48
CA ILE A 45 -5.49 -6.90 3.65
C ILE A 45 -5.63 -7.75 4.93
N GLU A 46 -6.71 -8.52 5.05
CA GLU A 46 -6.90 -9.45 6.18
C GLU A 46 -5.86 -10.57 6.17
N ASP A 47 -5.43 -11.04 4.99
CA ASP A 47 -4.37 -12.03 4.87
C ASP A 47 -2.98 -11.45 5.16
N PHE A 48 -2.73 -10.18 4.86
CA PHE A 48 -1.48 -9.50 5.19
C PHE A 48 -1.23 -9.44 6.69
N GLU A 49 -2.27 -9.17 7.47
CA GLU A 49 -2.18 -9.19 8.94
C GLU A 49 -1.74 -10.57 9.47
N LYS A 50 -2.27 -11.65 8.88
CA LYS A 50 -1.88 -13.04 9.22
C LYS A 50 -0.46 -13.39 8.79
N LYS A 51 0.02 -12.78 7.70
CA LYS A 51 1.36 -12.99 7.12
C LYS A 51 2.45 -12.12 7.77
N GLY A 52 2.10 -11.31 8.77
CA GLY A 52 3.06 -10.52 9.53
C GLY A 52 3.32 -9.12 8.97
N ALA A 53 2.41 -8.57 8.18
CA ALA A 53 2.42 -7.15 7.84
C ALA A 53 2.44 -6.30 9.12
N SER A 54 3.11 -5.14 9.07
CA SER A 54 3.14 -4.26 10.22
C SER A 54 1.72 -3.72 10.52
N PRO A 55 1.33 -3.52 11.79
CA PRO A 55 0.02 -2.97 12.13
C PRO A 55 -0.26 -1.62 11.45
N LYS A 56 0.79 -0.81 11.28
CA LYS A 56 0.72 0.48 10.60
C LYS A 56 0.40 0.33 9.11
N LEU A 57 1.03 -0.63 8.41
CA LEU A 57 0.71 -0.91 7.02
C LEU A 57 -0.76 -1.31 6.91
N VAL A 58 -1.23 -2.24 7.74
CA VAL A 58 -2.63 -2.71 7.74
C VAL A 58 -3.60 -1.55 7.96
N GLU A 59 -3.34 -0.65 8.91
CA GLU A 59 -4.19 0.52 9.18
C GLU A 59 -4.30 1.46 7.95
N ILE A 60 -3.18 1.72 7.28
CA ILE A 60 -3.14 2.54 6.06
C ILE A 60 -3.94 1.88 4.94
N LEU A 61 -3.75 0.58 4.70
CA LEU A 61 -4.46 -0.15 3.64
C LEU A 61 -5.96 -0.25 3.92
N ARG A 62 -6.37 -0.47 5.17
CA ARG A 62 -7.79 -0.45 5.56
C ARG A 62 -8.43 0.93 5.33
N SER A 63 -7.66 2.01 5.53
CA SER A 63 -8.13 3.37 5.25
C SER A 63 -8.32 3.61 3.75
N ALA A 64 -7.51 2.97 2.89
CA ALA A 64 -7.65 3.07 1.44
C ALA A 64 -9.02 2.59 0.93
N LEU A 65 -9.61 1.58 1.59
CA LEU A 65 -10.90 0.99 1.19
C LEU A 65 -12.07 1.98 1.30
N GLN A 66 -12.01 2.96 2.21
CA GLN A 66 -13.10 3.94 2.43
C GLN A 66 -14.51 3.33 2.54
N GLY A 67 -14.62 2.12 3.08
CA GLY A 67 -15.88 1.37 3.22
C GLY A 67 -16.31 0.57 1.97
N GLN A 68 -15.48 0.50 0.94
CA GLN A 68 -15.64 -0.37 -0.23
C GLN A 68 -14.91 -1.71 -0.03
N ASP A 69 -15.16 -2.67 -0.92
CA ASP A 69 -14.53 -4.00 -0.88
C ASP A 69 -13.12 -4.01 -1.51
N ALA A 70 -12.79 -3.00 -2.30
CA ALA A 70 -11.49 -2.87 -2.94
C ALA A 70 -11.09 -1.41 -3.15
N ALA A 71 -9.79 -1.18 -3.31
CA ALA A 71 -9.22 0.13 -3.65
C ALA A 71 -7.90 -0.04 -4.42
N GLU A 72 -7.52 0.98 -5.17
CA GLU A 72 -6.18 1.11 -5.73
C GLU A 72 -5.34 2.06 -4.87
N ILE A 73 -4.12 1.66 -4.55
CA ILE A 73 -3.14 2.50 -3.86
C ILE A 73 -1.99 2.84 -4.80
N ARG A 74 -1.40 4.02 -4.65
CA ARG A 74 -0.12 4.40 -5.29
C ARG A 74 0.92 4.68 -4.21
N TRP A 75 2.16 4.28 -4.42
CA TRP A 75 3.29 4.61 -3.56
C TRP A 75 4.26 5.60 -4.21
N GLU A 76 4.91 6.44 -3.41
CA GLU A 76 5.95 7.36 -3.89
C GLU A 76 7.09 7.37 -2.88
N ARG A 77 8.33 7.19 -3.35
CA ARG A 77 9.51 7.43 -2.52
C ARG A 77 9.65 8.94 -2.28
N ASP A 78 9.90 9.33 -1.04
CA ASP A 78 10.34 10.68 -0.74
C ASP A 78 11.67 10.92 -1.47
N ASN A 79 11.63 11.71 -2.55
CA ASN A 79 12.84 12.30 -3.12
C ASN A 79 13.35 13.35 -2.13
N LEU A 80 14.11 12.90 -1.13
CA LEU A 80 14.97 13.81 -0.39
C LEU A 80 16.10 14.21 -1.36
N PRO A 81 16.27 15.50 -1.69
CA PRO A 81 17.47 15.91 -2.39
C PRO A 81 18.68 15.53 -1.52
N THR A 82 19.59 14.74 -2.10
CA THR A 82 20.90 14.37 -1.51
C THR A 82 21.75 15.60 -1.25
#